data_AF-A0A939U0F3-F1
#
_entry.id   AF-A0A939U0F3-F1
#
_cell.length_a   1.000
_cell.length_b   1.000
_cell.length_c   1.000
_cell.angle_alpha   90.00
_cell.angle_beta   90.00
_cell.angle_gamma   90.00
#
_symmetry.space_group_name_H-M   'P 1'
#
loop_
_entity.id
_entity.type
_entity.pdbx_description
1 polymer ?
#
loop_
_entity_poly.entity_id
_entity_poly.type
_entity_poly.pdbx_seq_one_letter_code
_entity_poly.pdbx_strand_id
1 'polypeptide(L)'
;MVYGVGMNGYDAFNTTISPYAVKNEQQAKDAGLSSAEINGLKKTGQIECSTCATRMYQDGSDENVSFKSAAHISPTAAGAAVRSHEGEHVSNAYKKAAMNNGKVMSTGVAIHMSVCPECGRSYVSGGTTRSSIKYYEDNPYGANAKSMDAASVKGQYINAGV
;
A
#
# COMPACT_ATOMS: atom_id res chain seq x y z
N MET A 1 1.32 47.47 53.52
CA MET A 1 0.44 48.27 52.63
C MET A 1 0.08 47.40 51.44
N VAL A 2 -1.22 47.15 51.26
CA VAL A 2 -1.78 46.49 50.09
C VAL A 2 -2.08 47.57 49.05
N TYR A 3 -1.66 47.38 47.80
CA TYR A 3 -2.35 47.98 46.65
C TYR A 3 -2.31 46.97 45.50
N GLY A 4 -3.47 46.40 45.20
CA GLY A 4 -3.72 45.67 43.96
C GLY A 4 -4.32 46.59 42.90
N VAL A 5 -3.99 46.32 41.65
CA VAL A 5 -4.73 46.61 40.42
C VAL A 5 -4.33 45.46 39.47
N GLY A 6 -5.16 44.65 38.83
CA GLY A 6 -6.55 44.81 38.46
C GLY A 6 -6.65 44.94 36.94
N MET A 7 -6.90 43.80 36.27
CA MET A 7 -7.60 43.62 34.97
C MET A 7 -6.84 43.55 33.63
N ASN A 8 -7.00 42.37 33.00
CA ASN A 8 -7.54 42.11 31.65
C ASN A 8 -6.80 42.66 30.42
N GLY A 9 -6.02 41.79 29.79
CA GLY A 9 -5.47 41.96 28.44
C GLY A 9 -5.36 40.61 27.75
N TYR A 10 -6.31 40.38 26.85
CA TYR A 10 -6.46 39.29 25.90
C TYR A 10 -5.33 39.33 24.87
N ASP A 11 -4.10 39.01 25.28
CA ASP A 11 -3.03 38.77 24.32
C ASP A 11 -3.23 37.37 23.73
N ALA A 12 -4.20 37.29 22.82
CA ALA A 12 -4.33 36.21 21.85
C ALA A 12 -3.04 36.23 21.02
N PHE A 13 -2.03 35.53 21.56
CA PHE A 13 -0.78 35.27 20.91
C PHE A 13 -1.13 34.48 19.65
N ASN A 14 -1.31 35.22 18.55
CA ASN A 14 -1.50 34.73 17.20
C ASN A 14 -0.19 34.06 16.79
N THR A 15 0.08 32.91 17.40
CA THR A 15 1.05 31.98 16.87
C THR A 15 0.37 31.47 15.62
N THR A 16 0.73 32.02 14.47
CA THR A 16 0.72 31.27 13.23
C THR A 16 1.57 30.03 13.46
N ILE A 17 0.97 29.00 14.07
CA ILE A 17 1.53 27.66 14.15
C ILE A 17 1.65 27.26 12.69
N SER A 18 2.90 27.18 12.24
CA SER A 18 3.20 26.74 10.89
C SER A 18 2.44 25.43 10.65
N PRO A 19 1.56 25.34 9.64
CA PRO A 19 0.80 24.11 9.35
C PRO A 19 1.72 22.90 9.06
N TYR A 20 3.03 23.15 8.90
CA TYR A 20 4.08 22.14 8.76
C TYR A 20 4.54 21.48 10.09
N ALA A 21 4.07 21.94 11.26
CA ALA A 21 4.49 21.39 12.57
C ALA A 21 3.53 20.34 13.16
N VAL A 22 2.31 20.24 12.64
CA VAL A 22 1.27 19.33 13.16
C VAL A 22 1.45 17.91 12.58
N LYS A 23 1.64 16.91 13.46
CA LYS A 23 1.89 15.52 13.07
C LYS A 23 0.65 14.63 13.13
N ASN A 24 -0.39 15.07 13.84
CA ASN A 24 -1.63 14.33 13.98
C ASN A 24 -2.85 15.26 14.08
N GLU A 25 -4.03 14.67 13.93
CA GLU A 25 -5.30 15.42 13.93
C GLU A 25 -5.56 16.16 15.25
N GLN A 26 -5.17 15.59 16.40
CA GLN A 26 -5.38 16.24 17.70
C GLN A 26 -4.57 17.54 17.80
N GLN A 27 -3.29 17.49 17.42
CA GLN A 27 -2.43 18.67 17.38
C GLN A 27 -2.95 19.75 16.42
N ALA A 28 -3.55 19.35 15.30
CA ALA A 28 -4.16 20.29 14.36
C ALA A 28 -5.41 20.96 14.95
N LYS A 29 -6.24 20.21 15.69
CA LYS A 29 -7.39 20.76 16.44
C LYS A 29 -6.93 21.70 17.55
N ASP A 30 -5.91 21.31 18.32
CA ASP A 30 -5.35 22.12 19.40
C ASP A 30 -4.70 23.41 18.87
N ALA A 31 -4.18 23.38 17.64
CA ALA A 31 -3.67 24.55 16.92
C ALA A 31 -4.77 25.42 16.28
N GLY A 32 -6.05 25.08 16.46
CA GLY A 32 -7.18 25.87 15.98
C GLY A 32 -7.48 25.75 14.49
N LEU A 33 -6.94 24.73 13.80
CA LEU A 33 -7.23 24.52 12.37
C LEU A 33 -8.68 24.08 12.18
N SER A 34 -9.30 24.60 11.11
CA SER A 34 -10.63 24.17 10.70
C SER A 34 -10.63 22.72 10.19
N SER A 35 -11.79 22.07 10.21
CA SER A 35 -11.95 20.71 9.68
C SER A 35 -11.56 20.60 8.19
N ALA A 36 -11.74 21.68 7.41
CA ALA A 36 -11.34 21.74 6.01
C ALA A 36 -9.82 21.74 5.85
N GLU A 37 -9.10 22.50 6.67
CA GLU A 37 -7.64 22.52 6.69
C GLU A 37 -7.07 21.17 7.12
N ILE A 38 -7.61 20.58 8.19
CA ILE A 38 -7.22 19.24 8.66
C ILE A 38 -7.42 18.20 7.54
N ASN A 39 -8.53 18.27 6.81
CA ASN A 39 -8.77 17.35 5.70
C ASN A 39 -7.78 17.58 4.53
N GLY A 40 -7.42 18.84 4.26
CA GLY A 40 -6.35 19.19 3.34
C GLY A 40 -5.02 18.53 3.71
N LEU A 41 -4.62 18.63 4.98
CA LEU A 41 -3.39 18.02 5.51
C LEU A 41 -3.41 16.49 5.42
N LYS A 42 -4.57 15.87 5.65
CA LYS A 42 -4.75 14.43 5.48
C LYS A 42 -4.61 13.99 4.02
N LYS A 43 -5.19 14.76 3.10
CA LYS A 43 -5.11 14.50 1.66
C LYS A 43 -3.68 14.60 1.12
N THR A 44 -2.91 15.57 1.62
CA THR A 44 -1.48 15.72 1.28
C THR A 44 -0.56 14.74 2.00
N GLY A 45 -1.07 14.00 2.99
CA GLY A 45 -0.30 13.01 3.74
C GLY A 45 0.60 13.60 4.83
N GLN A 46 0.36 14.86 5.24
CA GLN A 46 1.05 15.46 6.38
C GLN A 46 0.51 14.93 7.71
N ILE A 47 -0.78 14.57 7.73
CA ILE A 47 -1.44 13.88 8.84
C ILE A 47 -1.98 12.57 8.27
N GLU A 48 -1.69 11.42 8.88
CA GLU A 48 -2.34 10.17 8.49
C GLU A 48 -3.74 10.09 9.09
N CYS A 49 -4.72 9.63 8.29
CA CYS A 49 -6.04 9.28 8.78
C CYS A 49 -6.04 7.86 9.37
N SER A 50 -7.09 7.51 10.11
CA SER A 50 -7.20 6.22 10.79
C SER A 50 -7.11 5.06 9.80
N THR A 51 -7.89 5.13 8.72
CA THR A 51 -7.85 4.13 7.63
C THR A 51 -6.44 3.96 7.05
N CYS A 52 -5.71 5.04 6.78
CA CYS A 52 -4.35 4.93 6.22
C CYS A 52 -3.34 4.38 7.23
N ALA A 53 -3.54 4.65 8.52
CA ALA A 53 -2.66 4.19 9.59
C ALA A 53 -2.84 2.69 9.90
N THR A 54 -4.07 2.17 9.81
CA THR A 54 -4.36 0.77 10.14
C THR A 54 -4.23 -0.18 8.96
N ARG A 55 -4.27 0.34 7.73
CA ARG A 55 -4.23 -0.47 6.53
C ARG A 55 -2.94 -1.26 6.40
N MET A 56 -3.07 -2.54 6.09
CA MET A 56 -1.94 -3.43 5.88
C MET A 56 -1.97 -4.05 4.49
N TYR A 57 -0.81 -4.35 3.94
CA TYR A 57 -0.66 -5.10 2.71
C TYR A 57 -0.26 -6.54 3.05
N GLN A 58 -0.93 -7.50 2.42
CA GLN A 58 -0.63 -8.91 2.57
C GLN A 58 -0.75 -9.61 1.21
N ASP A 59 0.23 -10.44 0.89
CA ASP A 59 0.22 -11.34 -0.25
C ASP A 59 -0.56 -12.62 0.06
N GLY A 60 -1.53 -12.93 -0.79
CA GLY A 60 -2.38 -14.11 -0.69
C GLY A 60 -1.92 -15.30 -1.54
N SER A 61 -0.80 -15.18 -2.26
CA SER A 61 -0.30 -16.27 -3.10
C SER A 61 0.25 -17.45 -2.28
N ASP A 62 0.51 -18.57 -2.93
CA ASP A 62 1.23 -19.71 -2.33
C ASP A 62 2.75 -19.67 -2.60
N GLU A 63 3.26 -18.61 -3.22
CA GLU A 63 4.67 -18.50 -3.63
C GLU A 63 5.54 -17.87 -2.54
N ASN A 64 6.80 -18.25 -2.39
CA ASN A 64 7.68 -17.60 -1.41
C ASN A 64 8.13 -16.21 -1.89
N VAL A 65 7.43 -15.17 -1.46
CA VAL A 65 7.65 -13.74 -1.78
C VAL A 65 7.47 -12.89 -0.51
N SER A 66 7.77 -11.60 -0.59
CA SER A 66 7.54 -10.61 0.46
C SER A 66 6.06 -10.48 0.83
N PHE A 67 5.77 -9.88 1.99
CA PHE A 67 4.40 -9.58 2.46
C PHE A 67 3.50 -10.80 2.73
N LYS A 68 4.05 -11.98 2.99
CA LYS A 68 3.25 -13.13 3.48
C LYS A 68 2.46 -12.85 4.75
N SER A 69 3.08 -12.10 5.67
CA SER A 69 2.40 -11.54 6.82
C SER A 69 1.98 -10.11 6.49
N ALA A 70 0.82 -9.71 6.99
CA ALA A 70 0.32 -8.35 6.85
C ALA A 70 1.34 -7.33 7.37
N ALA A 71 1.66 -6.33 6.56
CA ALA A 71 2.59 -5.26 6.91
C ALA A 71 2.01 -3.88 6.56
N HIS A 72 2.23 -2.91 7.44
CA HIS A 72 1.89 -1.52 7.13
C HIS A 72 2.84 -0.97 6.06
N ILE A 73 2.27 -0.31 5.06
CA ILE A 73 3.04 0.41 4.04
C ILE A 73 2.42 1.80 3.92
N SER A 74 3.24 2.83 4.15
CA SER A 74 2.76 4.21 4.00
C SER A 74 2.26 4.44 2.56
N PRO A 75 1.19 5.23 2.35
CA PRO A 75 0.65 5.46 1.02
C PRO A 75 1.68 6.03 0.02
N THR A 76 2.69 6.74 0.51
CA THR A 76 3.80 7.26 -0.30
C THR A 76 4.76 6.15 -0.77
N ALA A 77 5.06 5.17 0.11
CA ALA A 77 5.95 4.05 -0.21
C ALA A 77 5.23 2.90 -0.94
N ALA A 78 3.89 2.83 -0.83
CA ALA A 78 3.08 1.72 -1.33
C ALA A 78 3.31 1.39 -2.80
N GLY A 79 3.44 2.40 -3.67
CA GLY A 79 3.67 2.16 -5.10
C GLY A 79 4.97 1.43 -5.41
N ALA A 80 6.06 1.82 -4.74
CA ALA A 80 7.36 1.18 -4.93
C ALA A 80 7.40 -0.22 -4.29
N ALA A 81 6.88 -0.34 -3.07
CA ALA A 81 6.86 -1.60 -2.33
C ALA A 81 6.04 -2.67 -3.05
N VAL A 82 4.81 -2.35 -3.45
CA VAL A 82 3.93 -3.28 -4.18
C VAL A 82 4.56 -3.64 -5.52
N ARG A 83 5.08 -2.68 -6.28
CA ARG A 83 5.74 -2.99 -7.57
C ARG A 83 6.95 -3.92 -7.39
N SER A 84 7.76 -3.72 -6.35
CA SER A 84 8.90 -4.59 -6.05
C SER A 84 8.43 -6.00 -5.75
N HIS A 85 7.41 -6.13 -4.91
CA HIS A 85 6.79 -7.39 -4.54
C HIS A 85 6.21 -8.13 -5.76
N GLU A 86 5.48 -7.44 -6.63
CA GLU A 86 4.97 -8.03 -7.88
C GLU A 86 6.12 -8.50 -8.80
N GLY A 87 7.26 -7.81 -8.76
CA GLY A 87 8.49 -8.24 -9.44
C GLY A 87 9.02 -9.59 -8.94
N GLU A 88 8.78 -9.95 -7.68
CA GLU A 88 9.19 -11.24 -7.12
C GLU A 88 8.36 -12.38 -7.72
N HIS A 89 7.05 -12.19 -7.90
CA HIS A 89 6.20 -13.14 -8.63
C HIS A 89 6.68 -13.35 -10.07
N VAL A 90 7.05 -12.26 -10.75
CA VAL A 90 7.61 -12.35 -12.11
C VAL A 90 8.91 -13.17 -12.10
N SER A 91 9.80 -12.91 -11.16
CA SER A 91 11.07 -13.65 -11.01
C SER A 91 10.82 -15.15 -10.75
N ASN A 92 9.87 -15.47 -9.89
CA ASN A 92 9.47 -16.84 -9.59
C ASN A 92 8.88 -17.54 -10.84
N ALA A 93 8.09 -16.85 -11.65
CA ALA A 93 7.58 -17.40 -12.91
C ALA A 93 8.71 -17.78 -13.89
N TYR A 94 9.73 -16.93 -14.04
CA TYR A 94 10.91 -17.26 -14.86
C TYR A 94 11.69 -18.46 -14.32
N LYS A 95 11.88 -18.55 -13.00
CA LYS A 95 12.55 -19.70 -12.36
C LYS A 95 11.77 -20.99 -12.57
N LYS A 96 10.44 -20.97 -12.35
CA LYS A 96 9.55 -22.12 -12.57
C LYS A 96 9.59 -22.61 -14.02
N ALA A 97 9.58 -21.68 -14.98
CA ALA A 97 9.72 -21.99 -16.39
C ALA A 97 11.06 -22.70 -16.67
N ALA A 98 12.18 -22.13 -16.19
CA ALA A 98 13.49 -22.73 -16.39
C ALA A 98 13.65 -24.12 -15.77
N MET A 99 13.07 -24.36 -14.58
CA MET A 99 13.16 -25.66 -13.88
C MET A 99 12.32 -26.76 -14.55
N ASN A 100 11.19 -26.41 -15.16
CA ASN A 100 10.22 -27.40 -15.67
C ASN A 100 10.23 -27.57 -17.19
N ASN A 101 11.33 -27.19 -17.85
CA ASN A 101 11.48 -27.18 -19.31
C ASN A 101 10.38 -26.33 -19.99
N GLY A 102 10.12 -25.15 -19.45
CA GLY A 102 9.14 -24.20 -19.97
C GLY A 102 9.75 -22.87 -20.36
N LYS A 103 8.99 -22.11 -21.14
CA LYS A 103 9.31 -20.73 -21.52
C LYS A 103 8.16 -19.82 -21.09
N VAL A 104 8.51 -18.72 -20.43
CA VAL A 104 7.55 -17.64 -20.15
C VAL A 104 7.16 -17.01 -21.49
N MET A 105 5.88 -17.10 -21.83
CA MET A 105 5.31 -16.55 -23.06
C MET A 105 4.90 -15.09 -22.87
N SER A 106 4.36 -14.78 -21.69
CA SER A 106 3.96 -13.43 -21.31
C SER A 106 4.03 -13.30 -19.80
N THR A 107 4.44 -12.12 -19.32
CA THR A 107 4.34 -11.73 -17.93
C THR A 107 3.90 -10.27 -17.85
N GLY A 108 3.08 -9.93 -16.87
CA GLY A 108 2.57 -8.58 -16.70
C GLY A 108 2.22 -8.32 -15.24
N VAL A 109 2.53 -7.11 -14.79
CA VAL A 109 2.17 -6.60 -13.47
C VAL A 109 1.12 -5.51 -13.65
N ALA A 110 -0.01 -5.66 -12.99
CA ALA A 110 -1.02 -4.62 -12.83
C ALA A 110 -0.92 -4.05 -11.41
N ILE A 111 -0.87 -2.73 -11.28
CA ILE A 111 -0.94 -2.04 -9.99
C ILE A 111 -2.33 -1.44 -9.86
N HIS A 112 -3.01 -1.77 -8.76
CA HIS A 112 -4.33 -1.27 -8.45
C HIS A 112 -4.23 -0.03 -7.56
N MET A 113 -5.07 0.95 -7.84
CA MET A 113 -5.18 2.17 -7.03
C MET A 113 -6.59 2.30 -6.50
N SER A 114 -6.70 2.82 -5.27
CA SER A 114 -7.98 3.13 -4.64
C SER A 114 -7.91 4.50 -3.98
N VAL A 115 -9.07 5.03 -3.60
CA VAL A 115 -9.19 6.29 -2.88
C VAL A 115 -9.57 5.99 -1.43
N CYS A 116 -8.91 6.63 -0.48
CA CYS A 116 -9.26 6.49 0.93
C CYS A 116 -10.62 7.16 1.19
N PRO A 117 -11.60 6.44 1.76
CA PRO A 117 -12.92 7.02 2.05
C PRO A 117 -12.87 8.10 3.14
N GLU A 118 -11.87 8.07 4.02
CA GLU A 118 -11.73 9.08 5.09
C GLU A 118 -11.10 10.39 4.61
N CYS A 119 -9.99 10.33 3.86
CA CYS A 119 -9.20 11.51 3.52
C CYS A 119 -9.19 11.85 2.03
N GLY A 120 -9.80 11.03 1.17
CA GLY A 120 -9.82 11.23 -0.28
C GLY A 120 -8.46 11.13 -0.97
N ARG A 121 -7.42 10.66 -0.27
CA ARG A 121 -6.09 10.44 -0.84
C ARG A 121 -6.10 9.19 -1.71
N SER A 122 -5.59 9.30 -2.93
CA SER A 122 -5.34 8.15 -3.79
C SER A 122 -4.10 7.40 -3.30
N TYR A 123 -4.18 6.07 -3.26
CA TYR A 123 -3.12 5.20 -2.79
C TYR A 123 -3.08 3.92 -3.63
N VAL A 124 -1.99 3.15 -3.51
CA VAL A 124 -1.86 1.84 -4.17
C VAL A 124 -2.56 0.77 -3.33
N SER A 125 -3.64 0.21 -3.87
CA SER A 125 -4.46 -0.77 -3.16
C SER A 125 -3.87 -2.18 -3.20
N GLY A 126 -3.09 -2.47 -4.23
CA GLY A 126 -2.25 -3.64 -4.32
C GLY A 126 -1.80 -3.90 -5.74
N GLY A 127 -1.39 -5.13 -6.02
CA GLY A 127 -0.92 -5.53 -7.33
C GLY A 127 -1.50 -6.88 -7.74
N THR A 128 -1.39 -7.17 -9.03
CA THR A 128 -1.63 -8.51 -9.56
C THR A 128 -0.62 -8.81 -10.63
N THR A 129 0.14 -9.88 -10.44
CA THR A 129 1.02 -10.44 -11.45
C THR A 129 0.29 -11.54 -12.22
N ARG A 130 0.39 -11.49 -13.55
CA ARG A 130 -0.10 -12.54 -14.45
C ARG A 130 1.06 -13.06 -15.27
N SER A 131 1.26 -14.37 -15.26
CA SER A 131 2.26 -15.00 -16.10
C SER A 131 1.64 -16.17 -16.88
N SER A 132 2.16 -16.40 -18.08
CA SER A 132 1.79 -17.54 -18.92
C SER A 132 3.07 -18.26 -19.30
N ILE A 133 3.17 -19.51 -18.86
CA ILE A 133 4.33 -20.37 -19.11
C ILE A 133 3.88 -21.48 -20.05
N LYS A 134 4.63 -21.68 -21.13
CA LYS A 134 4.47 -22.82 -22.03
C LYS A 134 5.54 -23.85 -21.67
N TYR A 135 5.10 -25.02 -21.23
CA TYR A 135 5.98 -26.16 -20.98
C TYR A 135 6.17 -26.98 -22.27
N TYR A 136 7.40 -27.44 -22.52
CA TYR A 136 7.72 -28.36 -23.60
C TYR A 136 7.89 -29.76 -23.00
N GLU A 137 7.05 -30.70 -23.42
CA GLU A 137 7.06 -32.09 -22.95
C GLU A 137 7.76 -32.98 -23.99
N ASP A 138 8.69 -33.84 -23.55
CA ASP A 138 9.22 -34.93 -24.38
C ASP A 138 8.49 -36.28 -24.13
N ASN A 139 7.63 -36.40 -23.11
CA ASN A 139 6.95 -37.65 -22.74
C ASN A 139 5.46 -37.45 -22.34
N PRO A 140 4.49 -38.12 -23.01
CA PRO A 140 3.05 -37.91 -22.80
C PRO A 140 2.49 -38.27 -21.41
N TYR A 141 3.24 -38.96 -20.54
CA TYR A 141 2.78 -39.32 -19.19
C TYR A 141 3.00 -38.23 -18.12
N GLY A 142 3.80 -37.18 -18.39
CA GLY A 142 4.03 -36.04 -17.49
C GLY A 142 3.04 -34.88 -17.61
N ALA A 143 2.23 -34.90 -18.68
CA ALA A 143 1.39 -33.77 -19.10
C ALA A 143 0.31 -33.36 -18.06
N ASN A 144 -0.19 -34.30 -17.25
CA ASN A 144 -1.23 -34.02 -16.25
C ASN A 144 -0.70 -33.30 -15.00
N ALA A 145 0.57 -33.51 -14.61
CA ALA A 145 1.13 -32.80 -13.45
C ALA A 145 1.42 -31.33 -13.77
N LYS A 146 1.88 -31.04 -15.00
CA LYS A 146 2.20 -29.67 -15.42
C LYS A 146 1.01 -28.86 -15.91
N SER A 147 -0.07 -29.50 -16.38
CA SER A 147 -1.31 -28.80 -16.73
C SER A 147 -2.04 -28.26 -15.50
N MET A 148 -1.95 -28.95 -14.36
CA MET A 148 -2.44 -28.46 -13.07
C MET A 148 -1.58 -27.30 -12.53
N ASP A 149 -0.25 -27.35 -12.69
CA ASP A 149 0.64 -26.24 -12.34
C ASP A 149 0.38 -25.01 -13.24
N ALA A 150 0.17 -25.21 -14.55
CA ALA A 150 -0.22 -24.13 -15.47
C ALA A 150 -1.59 -23.51 -15.15
N ALA A 151 -2.51 -24.26 -14.53
CA ALA A 151 -3.77 -23.75 -14.01
C ALA A 151 -3.60 -23.02 -12.67
N SER A 152 -2.65 -23.43 -11.83
CA SER A 152 -2.29 -22.71 -10.59
C SER A 152 -1.55 -21.39 -10.88
N VAL A 153 -0.76 -21.34 -11.95
CA VAL A 153 -0.11 -20.10 -12.47
C VAL A 153 -1.13 -19.15 -13.13
N LYS A 154 -2.36 -19.60 -13.43
CA LYS A 154 -3.53 -18.72 -13.64
C LYS A 154 -4.09 -18.17 -12.31
N GLY A 155 -3.26 -17.98 -11.30
CA GLY A 155 -3.61 -17.30 -10.06
C GLY A 155 -3.81 -15.82 -10.30
N GLN A 156 -5.07 -15.37 -10.32
CA GLN A 156 -5.39 -13.97 -10.05
C GLN A 156 -5.20 -13.77 -8.54
N TYR A 157 -3.98 -13.48 -8.10
CA TYR A 157 -3.75 -13.10 -6.71
C TYR A 157 -4.24 -11.66 -6.53
N ILE A 158 -5.44 -11.53 -5.99
CA ILE A 158 -5.99 -10.25 -5.54
C ILE A 158 -5.29 -9.88 -4.24
N ASN A 159 -4.18 -9.16 -4.36
CA ASN A 159 -3.52 -8.57 -3.21
C ASN A 159 -4.32 -7.35 -2.77
N ALA A 160 -5.30 -7.56 -1.90
CA ALA A 160 -6.09 -6.48 -1.31
C ALA A 160 -5.44 -6.08 0.01
N GLY A 161 -4.98 -4.84 0.12
CA GLY A 161 -4.62 -4.34 1.44
C GLY A 161 -5.87 -4.30 2.34
N VAL A 162 -5.81 -5.01 3.47
CA VAL A 162 -6.87 -5.15 4.48
C VAL A 162 -6.87 -3.96 5.42
#